data_AF-A0A1W9S3B7-F1
#
_entry.id   AF-A0A1W9S3B7-F1
#
_cell.length_a   1.000
_cell.length_b   1.000
_cell.length_c   1.000
_cell.angle_alpha   90.00
_cell.angle_beta   90.00
_cell.angle_gamma   90.00
#
_symmetry.space_group_name_H-M   'P 1'
#
loop_
_entity.id
_entity.type
_entity.pdbx_description
1 polymer ?
#
loop_
_entity_poly.entity_id
_entity_poly.type
_entity_poly.pdbx_seq_one_letter_code
_entity_poly.pdbx_strand_id
1 'polypeptide(L)'
;MLSLGTSVIIARVLGPEGQGIVSLTLMVPFALAVIGELGIESANVFYTSRGKIDRKYAVGNSIFLTFTWTLLLIAIFLLALPFVRDRFLQGIDIGLILIALLIFPLDFFMSSIRGVIISEHRRNLYNAIFIINIALTFIFTAILVLFMNIGVYGAVI
;
A
#
# COMPACT_ATOMS: atom_id res chain seq x y z
N MET A 1 1.40 8.41 -15.31
CA MET A 1 0.53 9.45 -15.90
C MET A 1 -0.66 9.74 -14.99
N LEU A 2 -1.55 8.76 -14.72
CA LEU A 2 -2.68 8.95 -13.81
C LEU A 2 -2.26 9.23 -12.34
N SER A 3 -1.20 8.57 -11.84
CA SER A 3 -0.61 8.83 -10.51
C SER A 3 -0.02 10.25 -10.35
N LEU A 4 0.52 10.81 -11.44
CA LEU A 4 0.98 12.20 -11.47
C LEU A 4 -0.21 13.16 -11.43
N GLY A 5 -1.32 12.81 -12.11
CA GLY A 5 -2.57 13.55 -12.07
C GLY A 5 -3.14 13.66 -10.65
N THR A 6 -3.17 12.57 -9.89
CA THR A 6 -3.61 12.59 -8.47
C THR A 6 -2.72 13.49 -7.62
N SER A 7 -1.41 13.43 -7.82
CA SER A 7 -0.46 14.31 -7.12
C SER A 7 -0.72 15.79 -7.44
N VAL A 8 -1.02 16.12 -8.70
CA VAL A 8 -1.36 17.48 -9.13
C VAL A 8 -2.69 17.95 -8.53
N ILE A 9 -3.72 17.09 -8.49
CA ILE A 9 -5.03 17.41 -7.88
C ILE A 9 -4.84 17.70 -6.38
N ILE A 10 -4.12 16.84 -5.67
CA ILE A 10 -3.83 17.00 -4.25
C ILE A 10 -3.09 18.33 -4.01
N ALA A 11 -2.04 18.62 -4.78
CA ALA A 11 -1.26 19.85 -4.68
C ALA A 11 -2.09 21.11 -4.94
N ARG A 12 -3.03 21.05 -5.90
CA ARG A 12 -3.88 22.19 -6.29
C ARG A 12 -5.01 22.46 -5.31
N VAL A 13 -5.58 21.41 -4.69
CA VAL A 13 -6.74 21.53 -3.79
C VAL A 13 -6.31 21.71 -2.35
N LEU A 14 -5.34 20.93 -1.89
CA LEU A 14 -4.88 20.92 -0.49
C LEU A 14 -3.64 21.80 -0.27
N GLY A 15 -3.09 22.38 -1.35
CA GLY A 15 -1.85 23.14 -1.30
C GLY A 15 -0.60 22.27 -1.10
N PRO A 16 0.60 22.88 -1.12
CA PRO A 16 1.86 22.17 -0.92
C PRO A 16 1.99 21.56 0.49
N GLU A 17 1.39 22.19 1.50
CA GLU A 17 1.37 21.65 2.86
C GLU A 17 0.55 20.36 2.97
N GLY A 18 -0.67 20.35 2.43
CA GLY A 18 -1.53 19.16 2.43
C GLY A 18 -0.92 18.00 1.62
N GLN A 19 -0.26 18.30 0.50
CA GLN A 19 0.50 17.30 -0.25
C GLN A 19 1.66 16.72 0.57
N GLY A 20 2.36 17.55 1.35
CA GLY A 20 3.40 17.13 2.27
C GLY A 20 2.87 16.15 3.33
N ILE A 21 1.74 16.47 3.96
CA ILE A 21 1.10 15.60 4.96
C ILE A 21 0.70 14.26 4.35
N VAL A 22 0.05 14.25 3.18
CA VAL A 22 -0.31 13.00 2.48
C VAL A 22 0.94 12.17 2.18
N SER A 23 1.99 12.80 1.64
CA SER A 23 3.21 12.10 1.25
C SER A 23 3.92 11.46 2.45
N LEU A 24 4.06 12.21 3.55
CA LEU A 24 4.65 11.70 4.79
C LEU A 24 3.80 10.59 5.43
N THR A 25 2.47 10.73 5.36
CA THR A 25 1.54 9.73 5.88
C THR A 25 1.65 8.42 5.10
N LEU A 26 1.69 8.47 3.76
CA LEU A 26 1.84 7.30 2.90
C LEU A 26 3.26 6.70 2.92
N MET A 27 4.25 7.47 3.38
CA MET A 27 5.61 6.94 3.55
C MET A 27 5.66 5.84 4.62
N VAL A 28 4.79 5.89 5.63
CA VAL A 28 4.71 4.87 6.69
C VAL A 28 4.40 3.47 6.13
N PRO A 29 3.25 3.24 5.47
CA PRO A 29 2.94 1.92 4.90
C PRO A 29 3.95 1.52 3.81
N PHE A 30 4.47 2.48 3.04
CA PHE A 30 5.50 2.20 2.03
C PHE A 30 6.80 1.66 2.65
N ALA A 31 7.30 2.30 3.71
CA ALA A 31 8.50 1.85 4.40
C ALA A 31 8.31 0.46 5.02
N LEU A 32 7.14 0.22 5.65
CA LEU A 32 6.80 -1.09 6.18
C LEU A 32 6.72 -2.16 5.09
N ALA A 33 6.20 -1.83 3.91
CA ALA A 33 6.17 -2.74 2.78
C ALA A 33 7.58 -3.10 2.29
N VAL A 34 8.45 -2.10 2.09
CA VAL A 34 9.84 -2.33 1.64
C VAL A 34 10.62 -3.18 2.65
N ILE A 35 10.50 -2.88 3.94
CA ILE A 35 11.17 -3.65 5.00
C ILE A 35 10.55 -5.05 5.12
N GLY A 36 9.22 -5.13 5.01
CA GLY A 36 8.45 -6.33 5.24
C GLY A 36 8.53 -7.34 4.10
N GLU A 37 8.68 -6.89 2.86
CA GLU A 37 8.55 -7.76 1.68
C GLU A 37 9.61 -8.86 1.69
N LEU A 38 10.84 -8.60 2.11
CA LEU A 38 11.93 -9.57 2.30
C LEU A 38 12.09 -10.60 1.15
N GLY A 39 11.68 -10.25 -0.06
CA GLY A 39 11.69 -11.14 -1.22
C GLY A 39 10.60 -12.23 -1.24
N ILE A 40 9.56 -12.14 -0.40
CA ILE A 40 8.41 -13.06 -0.36
C ILE A 40 7.74 -13.15 -1.74
N GLU A 41 7.50 -12.01 -2.39
CA GLU A 41 6.93 -11.97 -3.74
C GLU A 41 7.80 -12.74 -4.75
N SER A 42 9.12 -12.52 -4.72
CA SER A 42 10.09 -13.21 -5.59
C SER A 42 10.19 -14.72 -5.31
N ALA A 43 10.13 -15.12 -4.04
CA ALA A 43 10.11 -16.52 -3.64
C ALA A 43 8.86 -17.23 -4.16
N ASN A 44 7.70 -16.58 -4.04
CA ASN A 44 6.45 -17.08 -4.59
C ASN A 44 6.55 -17.29 -6.10
N VAL A 45 7.05 -16.30 -6.85
CA VAL A 45 7.27 -16.44 -8.30
C VAL A 45 8.18 -17.63 -8.61
N PHE A 46 9.31 -17.78 -7.91
CA PHE A 46 10.29 -18.83 -8.18
C PHE A 46 9.76 -20.25 -7.91
N TYR A 47 9.13 -20.47 -6.74
CA TYR A 47 8.67 -21.81 -6.35
C TYR A 47 7.42 -22.24 -7.14
N THR A 48 6.53 -21.29 -7.46
CA THR A 48 5.33 -21.59 -8.25
C THR A 48 5.64 -21.76 -9.74
N SER A 49 6.54 -20.95 -10.32
CA SER A 49 6.93 -21.08 -11.74
C SER A 49 7.68 -22.38 -12.05
N ARG A 50 8.41 -22.94 -11.08
CA ARG A 50 9.08 -24.25 -11.22
C ARG A 50 8.19 -25.45 -10.88
N GLY A 51 6.91 -25.24 -10.56
CA GLY A 51 5.98 -26.31 -10.19
C GLY A 51 6.36 -27.05 -8.90
N LYS A 52 7.20 -26.45 -8.04
CA LYS A 52 7.65 -27.08 -6.79
C LYS A 52 6.57 -27.08 -5.70
N ILE A 53 5.63 -26.14 -5.79
CA ILE A 53 4.53 -25.97 -4.85
C ILE A 53 3.24 -25.77 -5.64
N ASP A 54 2.21 -26.52 -5.27
CA ASP A 54 0.89 -26.35 -5.85
C ASP A 54 0.32 -24.97 -5.48
N ARG A 55 -0.36 -24.32 -6.42
CA ARG A 55 -0.79 -22.92 -6.25
C ARG A 55 -1.67 -22.69 -5.04
N LYS A 56 -2.57 -23.64 -4.74
CA LYS A 56 -3.45 -23.54 -3.56
C LYS A 56 -2.64 -23.50 -2.26
N TYR A 57 -1.56 -24.28 -2.20
CA TYR A 57 -0.64 -24.26 -1.07
C TYR A 57 0.23 -23.00 -1.05
N ALA A 58 0.68 -22.51 -2.21
CA ALA A 58 1.43 -21.25 -2.28
C ALA A 58 0.59 -20.05 -1.81
N VAL A 59 -0.68 -19.96 -2.22
CA VAL A 59 -1.61 -18.92 -1.77
C VAL A 59 -1.90 -19.06 -0.28
N GLY A 60 -2.21 -20.26 0.21
CA GLY A 60 -2.45 -20.50 1.64
C GLY A 60 -1.25 -20.14 2.52
N ASN A 61 -0.06 -20.57 2.11
CA ASN A 61 1.19 -20.24 2.81
C ASN A 61 1.48 -18.73 2.78
N SER A 62 1.25 -18.08 1.64
CA SER A 62 1.40 -16.63 1.50
C SER A 62 0.43 -15.89 2.42
N ILE A 63 -0.86 -16.27 2.44
CA ILE A 63 -1.84 -15.68 3.37
C ILE A 63 -1.32 -15.75 4.80
N PHE A 64 -0.87 -16.93 5.23
CA PHE A 64 -0.40 -17.14 6.60
C PHE A 64 0.86 -16.33 6.93
N LEU A 65 1.88 -16.37 6.06
CA LEU A 65 3.13 -15.63 6.21
C LEU A 65 2.88 -14.12 6.20
N THR A 66 2.15 -13.62 5.21
CA THR A 66 1.83 -12.20 5.09
C THR A 66 1.03 -11.74 6.31
N PHE A 67 0.03 -12.49 6.76
CA PHE A 67 -0.79 -12.09 7.90
C PHE A 67 0.02 -12.01 9.20
N THR A 68 0.80 -13.05 9.50
CA THR A 68 1.67 -13.07 10.68
C THR A 68 2.74 -11.99 10.62
N TRP A 69 3.37 -11.80 9.46
CA TRP A 69 4.40 -10.78 9.27
C TRP A 69 3.87 -9.35 9.34
N THR A 70 2.70 -9.10 8.74
CA THR A 70 2.01 -7.82 8.82
C THR A 70 1.69 -7.46 10.27
N LEU A 71 1.17 -8.42 11.05
CA LEU A 71 0.84 -8.19 12.45
C LEU A 71 2.08 -7.84 13.28
N LEU A 72 3.20 -8.54 13.04
CA LEU A 72 4.48 -8.24 13.68
C LEU A 72 4.99 -6.85 13.32
N LEU A 73 4.98 -6.47 12.03
CA LEU A 73 5.44 -5.16 11.58
C LEU A 73 4.58 -4.03 12.13
N ILE A 74 3.26 -4.21 12.16
CA ILE A 74 2.33 -3.25 12.78
C ILE A 74 2.62 -3.11 14.27
N ALA A 75 2.79 -4.23 15.00
CA ALA A 75 3.10 -4.19 16.41
C ALA A 75 4.42 -3.45 16.70
N ILE A 76 5.46 -3.75 15.93
CA ILE A 76 6.76 -3.05 16.02
C ILE A 76 6.60 -1.56 15.73
N PHE A 77 5.85 -1.21 14.69
CA PHE A 77 5.61 0.19 14.32
C PHE A 77 4.84 0.94 15.41
N LEU A 78 3.80 0.34 16.00
CA LEU A 78 3.02 0.95 17.09
C LEU A 78 3.88 1.17 18.34
N LEU A 79 4.81 0.26 18.65
CA LEU A 79 5.77 0.45 19.75
C LEU A 79 6.75 1.58 19.45
N ALA A 80 7.17 1.73 18.19
CA ALA A 80 8.06 2.80 17.75
C ALA A 80 7.33 4.14 17.48
N LEU A 81 5.99 4.15 17.46
CA LEU A 81 5.18 5.27 17.02
C LEU A 81 5.48 6.59 17.74
N PRO A 82 5.65 6.65 19.08
CA PRO A 82 5.99 7.90 19.76
C PRO A 82 7.31 8.50 19.25
N PHE A 83 8.34 7.65 19.09
CA PHE A 83 9.66 8.06 18.62
C PHE A 83 9.64 8.50 17.14
N VAL A 84 8.93 7.75 16.30
CA VAL A 84 8.80 8.06 14.87
C VAL A 84 8.03 9.36 14.68
N ARG A 85 6.95 9.55 15.46
CA ARG A 85 6.12 10.76 15.42
C ARG A 85 6.92 12.01 15.81
N ASP A 86 7.65 11.94 16.92
CA ASP A 86 8.39 13.08 17.42
C ASP A 86 9.56 13.50 16.52
N ARG A 87 10.07 12.62 15.64
CA ARG A 87 11.22 12.93 14.78
C ARG A 87 10.88 13.13 13.31
N PHE A 88 9.94 12.35 12.78
CA PHE A 88 9.68 12.27 11.33
C PHE A 88 8.27 12.68 10.92
N LEU A 89 7.28 12.56 11.81
CA LEU A 89 5.87 12.84 11.52
C LEU A 89 5.32 13.98 12.39
N GLN A 90 6.18 14.97 12.71
CA GLN A 90 5.79 16.14 13.49
C GLN A 90 4.65 16.89 12.77
N GLY A 91 3.59 17.22 13.52
CA GLY A 91 2.44 17.95 12.98
C GLY A 91 1.42 17.10 12.22
N ILE A 92 1.64 15.79 12.06
CA ILE A 92 0.66 14.89 11.43
C ILE A 92 -0.33 14.38 12.48
N ASP A 93 -1.61 14.40 12.12
CA ASP A 93 -2.68 13.84 12.95
C ASP A 93 -2.52 12.32 13.11
N ILE A 94 -2.71 11.84 14.34
CA ILE A 94 -2.53 10.42 14.66
C ILE A 94 -3.53 9.53 13.91
N GLY A 95 -4.73 10.03 13.65
CA GLY A 95 -5.77 9.35 12.88
C GLY A 95 -5.33 9.08 11.45
N LEU A 96 -4.64 10.01 10.80
CA LEU A 96 -4.10 9.80 9.45
C LEU A 96 -3.05 8.68 9.42
N ILE A 97 -2.17 8.64 10.43
CA ILE A 97 -1.15 7.58 10.56
C ILE A 97 -1.83 6.22 10.76
N LEU A 98 -2.85 6.14 11.62
CA LEU A 98 -3.59 4.91 11.88
C LEU A 98 -4.38 4.43 10.65
N ILE A 99 -4.98 5.34 9.88
CA ILE A 99 -5.64 5.02 8.62
C ILE A 99 -4.64 4.44 7.62
N ALA A 100 -3.47 5.08 7.45
CA ALA A 100 -2.42 4.58 6.57
C ALA A 100 -1.91 3.18 7.00
N LEU A 101 -1.81 2.96 8.31
CA LEU A 101 -1.42 1.66 8.87
C LEU A 101 -2.49 0.58 8.62
N LEU A 102 -3.77 0.96 8.55
CA LEU A 102 -4.86 0.04 8.23
C LEU A 102 -4.87 -0.38 6.76
N ILE A 103 -4.35 0.46 5.86
CA ILE A 103 -4.21 0.16 4.42
C ILE A 103 -3.07 -0.84 4.19
N PHE A 104 -1.99 -0.77 4.98
CA PHE A 104 -0.81 -1.61 4.83
C PHE A 104 -1.08 -3.13 4.72
N PRO A 105 -1.87 -3.77 5.60
CA PRO A 105 -2.20 -5.20 5.49
C PRO A 105 -2.77 -5.60 4.13
N LEU A 106 -3.65 -4.77 3.57
CA LEU A 106 -4.31 -5.05 2.31
C LEU A 106 -3.29 -4.97 1.16
N ASP A 107 -2.46 -3.93 1.14
CA ASP A 107 -1.43 -3.75 0.11
C ASP A 107 -0.36 -4.86 0.16
N PHE A 108 0.11 -5.20 1.36
CA PHE A 108 1.12 -6.22 1.58
C PHE A 108 0.60 -7.61 1.17
N PHE A 109 -0.67 -7.88 1.45
CA PHE A 109 -1.37 -9.07 0.99
C PHE A 109 -1.49 -9.15 -0.54
N MET A 110 -1.89 -8.05 -1.18
CA MET A 110 -1.98 -8.00 -2.63
C MET A 110 -0.62 -8.24 -3.30
N SER A 111 0.48 -7.69 -2.77
CA SER A 111 1.85 -7.98 -3.24
C SER A 111 2.18 -9.48 -3.17
N SER A 112 1.86 -10.12 -2.06
CA SER A 112 2.17 -11.54 -1.87
C SER A 112 1.41 -12.45 -2.86
N ILE A 113 0.17 -12.09 -3.19
CA ILE A 113 -0.63 -12.78 -4.22
C ILE A 113 -0.14 -12.48 -5.63
N ARG A 114 0.29 -11.23 -5.91
CA ARG A 114 0.81 -10.84 -7.24
C ARG A 114 1.92 -11.78 -7.71
N GLY A 115 2.84 -12.16 -6.83
CA GLY A 115 3.90 -13.12 -7.14
C GLY A 115 3.39 -14.47 -7.64
N VAL A 116 2.27 -14.96 -7.09
CA VAL A 116 1.64 -16.22 -7.55
C VAL A 116 0.98 -16.04 -8.91
N ILE A 117 0.31 -14.91 -9.17
CA ILE A 117 -0.39 -14.65 -10.44
C ILE A 117 0.60 -14.44 -11.60
N ILE A 118 1.68 -13.71 -11.35
CA ILE A 118 2.71 -13.41 -12.37
C ILE A 118 3.40 -14.68 -12.87
N SER A 119 3.51 -15.72 -12.02
CA SER A 119 4.07 -17.02 -12.39
C SER A 119 3.35 -17.69 -13.56
N GLU A 120 2.09 -17.34 -13.83
CA GLU A 120 1.24 -18.00 -14.82
C GLU A 120 1.43 -17.51 -16.28
N HIS A 121 2.42 -16.67 -16.58
CA HIS A 121 2.53 -16.00 -17.90
C HIS A 121 1.28 -15.18 -18.30
N ARG A 122 0.28 -15.04 -17.41
CA ARG A 122 -0.92 -14.19 -17.58
C ARG A 122 -0.62 -12.73 -17.26
N ARG A 123 0.47 -12.20 -17.81
CA ARG A 123 0.94 -10.83 -17.62
C ARG A 123 -0.13 -9.79 -17.97
N ASN A 124 -1.03 -10.13 -18.90
CA ASN A 124 -2.14 -9.28 -19.34
C ASN A 124 -3.22 -9.09 -18.28
N LEU A 125 -3.56 -10.11 -17.49
CA LEU A 125 -4.56 -10.01 -16.42
C LEU A 125 -4.03 -9.12 -15.28
N TYR A 126 -2.75 -9.30 -14.92
CA TYR A 126 -2.08 -8.47 -13.94
C TYR A 126 -2.06 -6.99 -14.34
N ASN A 127 -1.63 -6.70 -15.58
CA ASN A 127 -1.60 -5.34 -16.09
C ASN A 127 -2.98 -4.70 -16.14
N ALA A 128 -4.03 -5.46 -16.49
CA ALA A 128 -5.40 -4.96 -16.47
C ALA A 128 -5.85 -4.57 -15.05
N ILE A 129 -5.61 -5.43 -14.06
CA ILE A 129 -5.95 -5.16 -12.64
C ILE A 129 -5.17 -3.93 -12.12
N PHE A 130 -3.90 -3.78 -12.50
CA PHE A 130 -3.09 -2.62 -12.12
C PHE A 130 -3.64 -1.31 -12.71
N ILE A 131 -3.99 -1.31 -14.01
CA ILE A 131 -4.57 -0.15 -14.67
C ILE A 131 -5.93 0.22 -14.06
N ILE A 132 -6.77 -0.78 -13.77
CA ILE A 132 -8.07 -0.57 -13.13
C ILE A 132 -7.89 0.04 -11.73
N ASN A 133 -6.96 -0.48 -10.91
CA ASN A 133 -6.68 0.09 -9.59
C ASN A 133 -6.22 1.54 -9.66
N ILE A 134 -5.31 1.87 -10.59
CA ILE A 134 -4.85 3.25 -10.79
C ILE A 134 -6.02 4.16 -11.21
N ALA A 135 -6.88 3.70 -12.12
CA ALA A 135 -8.02 4.47 -12.58
C ALA A 135 -9.04 4.69 -11.45
N LEU A 136 -9.34 3.65 -10.67
CA LEU A 136 -10.22 3.75 -9.50
C LEU A 136 -9.66 4.72 -8.46
N THR A 137 -8.37 4.58 -8.11
CA THR A 137 -7.71 5.49 -7.17
C THR A 137 -7.83 6.93 -7.64
N PHE A 138 -7.55 7.19 -8.93
CA PHE A 138 -7.65 8.54 -9.50
C PHE A 138 -9.08 9.10 -9.42
N ILE A 139 -10.09 8.29 -9.75
CA ILE A 139 -11.50 8.70 -9.70
C ILE A 139 -11.94 8.94 -8.26
N PHE A 140 -11.60 8.04 -7.33
CA PHE A 140 -11.95 8.18 -5.91
C PHE A 140 -11.31 9.42 -5.30
N THR A 141 -10.01 9.64 -5.50
CA THR A 141 -9.35 10.86 -5.01
C THR A 141 -9.98 12.10 -5.64
N ALA A 142 -10.28 12.10 -6.94
CA ALA A 142 -10.95 13.23 -7.58
C ALA A 142 -12.33 13.50 -6.96
N ILE A 143 -13.14 12.47 -6.70
CA ILE A 143 -14.47 12.63 -6.08
C ILE A 143 -14.36 13.10 -4.62
N LEU A 144 -13.56 12.42 -3.80
CA LEU A 144 -13.45 12.70 -2.37
C LEU A 144 -12.82 14.07 -2.07
N VAL A 145 -11.82 14.46 -2.87
CA VAL A 145 -11.09 15.71 -2.67
C VAL A 145 -11.78 16.88 -3.36
N LEU A 146 -12.33 16.73 -4.58
CA LEU A 146 -12.97 17.84 -5.30
C LEU A 146 -14.44 18.04 -4.94
N PHE A 147 -15.22 16.98 -4.73
CA PHE A 147 -16.66 17.09 -4.49
C PHE A 147 -17.02 17.04 -3.01
N MET A 148 -16.33 16.22 -2.20
CA MET A 148 -16.69 16.05 -0.79
C MET A 148 -15.87 16.90 0.18
N ASN A 149 -14.81 17.58 -0.29
CA ASN A 149 -13.98 18.50 0.49
C ASN A 149 -13.45 17.89 1.80
N ILE A 150 -13.22 16.57 1.81
CA ILE A 150 -12.80 15.78 3.00
C ILE A 150 -11.33 16.08 3.36
N GLY A 151 -10.68 16.99 2.63
CA GLY A 151 -9.33 17.44 2.92
C GLY A 151 -8.30 16.32 2.74
N VAL A 152 -7.33 16.28 3.66
CA VAL A 152 -6.22 15.33 3.65
C VAL A 152 -6.68 13.88 3.87
N TYR A 153 -7.74 13.66 4.65
CA TYR A 153 -8.26 12.32 4.94
C TYR A 153 -8.77 11.60 3.68
N GLY A 154 -9.43 12.33 2.78
CA GLY A 154 -9.94 11.77 1.51
C GLY A 154 -8.85 11.49 0.48
N ALA A 155 -7.63 12.00 0.69
CA ALA A 155 -6.48 11.74 -0.18
C ALA A 155 -5.64 10.54 0.28
N VAL A 156 -5.77 10.13 1.55
CA VAL A 156 -5.03 8.99 2.13
C VAL A 156 -5.80 7.67 1.95
N ILE A 157 -7.13 7.73 1.81
CA ILE A 157 -8.01 6.58 1.55
C ILE A 157 -8.07 6.28 0.05
#